data_AF-A0A419SQS1-F1
#
_entry.id   AF-A0A419SQS1-F1
#
_cell.length_a   1.000
_cell.length_b   1.000
_cell.length_c   1.000
_cell.angle_alpha   90.00
_cell.angle_beta   90.00
_cell.angle_gamma   90.00
#
_symmetry.space_group_name_H-M   'P 1'
#
loop_
_entity.id
_entity.type
_entity.pdbx_description
1 polymer ?
#
loop_
_entity_poly.entity_id
_entity_poly.type
_entity_poly.pdbx_seq_one_letter_code
_entity_poly.pdbx_strand_id
1 'polypeptide(L)'
;MLSEIPNKYDKTVGFFIFDATRPVSHQLEKAYERIQAATRLLNAANLRGKDLDRFVNQRTGQTRLPATYAIGNVEVVGDVVLEEGVIIQTPTGIQFEVMEKKVIQERGTVPIRSILPGTIGNVPSEQIIDTPLSIPGLQSVINHEPTAGGYEEESDEEFWLRYDERIKNPATSGNKAHYEMWAKEVPGVGGAEAYERWDGPGTVKVVIVNANMRAAESELVNSTYEHIESKRPICVEVTVVSVAEKTIDVNANVNIAKGFSLQGVRDRFVGSLNEYFKEIAFKEVYVSYAKIGSILLATQGVLDYTDLHVNGSMANVPLTDEEVPVLGSVLLEV
;
A
#
# COMPACT_ATOMS: atom_id res chain seq x y z
N MET A 1 -19.96 -43.34 -11.16
CA MET A 1 -19.50 -44.75 -11.30
C MET A 1 -20.66 -45.74 -11.31
N LEU A 2 -21.52 -45.79 -10.27
CA LEU A 2 -22.65 -46.75 -10.23
C LEU A 2 -23.69 -46.56 -11.36
N SER A 3 -23.82 -45.35 -11.89
CA SER A 3 -24.65 -45.02 -13.07
C SER A 3 -24.21 -45.76 -14.34
N GLU A 4 -22.90 -45.95 -14.52
CA GLU A 4 -22.30 -46.56 -15.72
C GLU A 4 -22.35 -48.10 -15.70
N ILE A 5 -22.67 -48.71 -14.55
CA ILE A 5 -22.79 -50.16 -14.43
C ILE A 5 -24.16 -50.59 -14.97
N PRO A 6 -24.28 -51.67 -15.76
CA PRO A 6 -25.58 -52.16 -16.23
C PRO A 6 -26.55 -52.51 -15.08
N ASN A 7 -27.85 -52.20 -15.23
CA ASN A 7 -28.88 -52.43 -14.20
C ASN A 7 -29.20 -53.92 -13.94
N LYS A 8 -28.59 -54.85 -14.69
CA LYS A 8 -28.71 -56.30 -14.42
C LYS A 8 -27.98 -56.75 -13.15
N TYR A 9 -27.16 -55.88 -12.55
CA TYR A 9 -26.38 -56.17 -11.36
C TYR A 9 -26.90 -55.38 -10.16
N ASP A 10 -26.80 -55.95 -8.95
CA ASP A 10 -27.17 -55.28 -7.71
C ASP A 10 -26.12 -54.22 -7.33
N LYS A 11 -26.59 -52.98 -7.13
CA LYS A 11 -25.79 -51.80 -6.82
C LYS A 11 -26.07 -51.25 -5.41
N THR A 12 -26.89 -51.95 -4.62
CA THR A 12 -27.26 -51.49 -3.28
C THR A 12 -26.09 -51.59 -2.30
N VAL A 13 -26.14 -50.77 -1.25
CA VAL A 13 -25.10 -50.69 -0.23
C VAL A 13 -24.96 -52.04 0.48
N GLY A 14 -23.73 -52.54 0.61
CA GLY A 14 -23.42 -53.85 1.23
C GLY A 14 -23.32 -55.02 0.25
N PHE A 15 -23.57 -54.80 -1.04
CA PHE A 15 -23.32 -55.78 -2.09
C PHE A 15 -21.94 -55.59 -2.71
N PHE A 16 -21.36 -56.70 -3.21
CA PHE A 16 -19.99 -56.75 -3.73
C PHE A 16 -19.65 -55.61 -4.71
N ILE A 17 -20.53 -55.28 -5.64
CA ILE A 17 -20.26 -54.24 -6.65
C ILE A 17 -20.17 -52.86 -6.02
N PHE A 18 -21.06 -52.54 -5.07
CA PHE A 18 -21.01 -51.28 -4.34
C PHE A 18 -19.71 -51.21 -3.51
N ASP A 19 -19.44 -52.25 -2.71
CA ASP A 19 -18.29 -52.26 -1.80
C ASP A 19 -16.94 -52.31 -2.52
N ALA A 20 -16.85 -52.99 -3.67
CA ALA A 20 -15.64 -53.04 -4.49
C ALA A 20 -15.36 -51.71 -5.21
N THR A 21 -16.40 -50.98 -5.64
CA THR A 21 -16.23 -49.71 -6.36
C THR A 21 -16.11 -48.49 -5.45
N ARG A 22 -16.60 -48.57 -4.21
CA ARG A 22 -16.51 -47.49 -3.21
C ARG A 22 -15.08 -47.00 -2.92
N PRO A 23 -14.08 -47.85 -2.58
CA PRO A 23 -12.72 -47.38 -2.30
C PRO A 23 -12.06 -46.77 -3.53
N VAL A 24 -12.30 -47.33 -4.73
CA VAL A 24 -11.81 -46.79 -6.00
C VAL A 24 -12.40 -45.41 -6.27
N SER A 25 -13.71 -45.25 -6.05
CA SER A 25 -14.40 -43.96 -6.22
C SER A 25 -13.78 -42.87 -5.32
N HIS A 26 -13.48 -43.21 -4.07
CA HIS A 26 -12.85 -42.27 -3.14
C HIS A 26 -11.40 -41.91 -3.52
N GLN A 27 -10.63 -42.86 -4.06
CA GLN A 27 -9.29 -42.55 -4.60
C GLN A 27 -9.37 -41.67 -5.86
N LEU A 28 -10.35 -41.92 -6.73
CA LEU A 28 -10.58 -41.10 -7.92
C LEU A 28 -11.03 -39.69 -7.55
N GLU A 29 -11.91 -39.54 -6.56
CA GLU A 29 -12.29 -38.23 -6.01
C GLU A 29 -11.05 -37.44 -5.55
N LYS A 30 -10.20 -38.04 -4.72
CA LYS A 30 -8.93 -37.43 -4.30
C LYS A 30 -8.01 -37.09 -5.47
N ALA A 31 -7.95 -37.94 -6.49
CA ALA A 31 -7.17 -37.68 -7.69
C ALA A 31 -7.74 -36.49 -8.49
N TYR A 32 -9.06 -36.42 -8.66
CA TYR A 32 -9.72 -35.32 -9.33
C TYR A 32 -9.60 -34.00 -8.56
N GLU A 33 -9.67 -34.02 -7.22
CA GLU A 33 -9.39 -32.85 -6.39
C GLU A 33 -7.97 -32.33 -6.63
N ARG A 34 -6.97 -33.22 -6.66
CA ARG A 34 -5.58 -32.85 -6.97
C ARG A 34 -5.42 -32.30 -8.38
N ILE A 35 -6.08 -32.92 -9.37
CA ILE A 35 -6.06 -32.43 -10.76
C ILE A 35 -6.70 -31.06 -10.85
N GLN A 36 -7.87 -30.86 -10.23
CA GLN A 36 -8.54 -29.55 -10.20
C GLN A 36 -7.69 -28.48 -9.51
N ALA A 37 -7.04 -28.83 -8.39
CA ALA A 37 -6.09 -27.94 -7.72
C ALA A 37 -4.93 -27.57 -8.65
N ALA A 38 -4.33 -28.54 -9.34
CA ALA A 38 -3.26 -28.29 -10.32
C ALA A 38 -3.75 -27.45 -11.52
N THR A 39 -4.96 -27.72 -12.04
CA THR A 39 -5.57 -26.93 -13.12
C THR A 39 -5.79 -25.48 -12.70
N ARG A 40 -6.19 -25.22 -11.44
CA ARG A 40 -6.33 -23.85 -10.93
C ARG A 40 -5.01 -23.09 -10.96
N LEU A 41 -3.89 -23.75 -10.68
CA LEU A 41 -2.55 -23.16 -10.71
C LEU A 41 -2.04 -22.86 -12.14
N LEU A 42 -2.70 -23.37 -13.19
CA LEU A 42 -2.35 -23.02 -14.57
C LEU A 42 -2.71 -21.55 -14.89
N ASN A 43 -3.73 -21.00 -14.22
CA ASN A 43 -4.05 -19.59 -14.32
C ASN A 43 -3.18 -18.80 -13.35
N ALA A 44 -2.34 -17.92 -13.90
CA ALA A 44 -1.39 -17.13 -13.13
C ALA A 44 -2.06 -16.21 -12.09
N ALA A 45 -3.29 -15.76 -12.35
CA ALA A 45 -4.06 -14.95 -11.41
C ALA A 45 -4.39 -15.68 -10.08
N ASN A 46 -4.37 -17.01 -10.09
CA ASN A 46 -4.62 -17.85 -8.91
C ASN A 46 -3.35 -18.18 -8.12
N LEU A 47 -2.16 -17.84 -8.63
CA LEU A 47 -0.91 -18.11 -7.95
C LEU A 47 -0.74 -17.15 -6.76
N ARG A 48 -0.12 -17.65 -5.69
CA ARG A 48 0.13 -16.93 -4.44
C ARG A 48 1.49 -17.33 -3.85
N GLY A 49 2.07 -16.45 -3.04
CA GLY A 49 3.38 -16.60 -2.41
C GLY A 49 4.47 -17.03 -3.38
N LYS A 50 5.28 -18.02 -2.97
CA LYS A 50 6.46 -18.48 -3.73
C LYS A 50 6.17 -18.98 -5.14
N ASP A 51 4.96 -19.48 -5.39
CA ASP A 51 4.58 -19.93 -6.74
C ASP A 51 4.40 -18.76 -7.69
N LEU A 52 3.80 -17.66 -7.21
CA LEU A 52 3.69 -16.41 -7.95
C LEU A 52 5.08 -15.81 -8.19
N ASP A 53 5.91 -15.75 -7.15
CA ASP A 53 7.28 -15.22 -7.22
C ASP A 53 8.09 -15.93 -8.30
N ARG A 54 8.06 -17.27 -8.28
CA ARG A 54 8.74 -18.10 -9.28
C ARG A 54 8.16 -17.87 -10.68
N PHE A 55 6.84 -17.80 -10.82
CA PHE A 55 6.19 -17.63 -12.12
C PHE A 55 6.55 -16.29 -12.77
N VAL A 56 6.51 -15.20 -12.01
CA VAL A 56 6.80 -13.84 -12.47
C VAL A 56 8.29 -13.70 -12.78
N ASN A 57 9.16 -14.15 -11.87
CA ASN A 57 10.61 -14.07 -12.04
C ASN A 57 11.08 -14.82 -13.29
N GLN A 58 10.57 -16.02 -13.55
CA GLN A 58 10.94 -16.81 -14.75
C GLN A 58 10.58 -16.13 -16.08
N ARG A 59 9.59 -15.24 -16.09
CA ARG A 59 9.08 -14.60 -17.33
C ARG A 59 9.62 -13.20 -17.55
N THR A 60 9.78 -12.44 -16.47
CA THR A 60 10.10 -10.99 -16.54
C THR A 60 11.34 -10.61 -15.77
N GLY A 61 11.84 -11.50 -14.89
CA GLY A 61 12.91 -11.19 -13.95
C GLY A 61 12.47 -10.34 -12.75
N GLN A 62 11.20 -9.92 -12.67
CA GLN A 62 10.71 -9.13 -11.54
C GLN A 62 10.74 -9.95 -10.24
N THR A 63 11.09 -9.28 -9.16
CA THR A 63 11.01 -9.75 -7.77
C THR A 63 10.16 -8.79 -6.98
N ARG A 64 9.65 -9.22 -5.81
CA ARG A 64 8.93 -8.33 -4.91
C ARG A 64 9.77 -7.16 -4.46
N LEU A 65 9.11 -6.04 -4.24
CA LEU A 65 9.71 -4.92 -3.55
C LEU A 65 9.84 -5.28 -2.06
N PRO A 66 11.05 -5.22 -1.48
CA PRO A 66 11.24 -5.52 -0.06
C PRO A 66 10.63 -4.41 0.79
N ALA A 67 10.31 -4.74 2.03
CA ALA A 67 9.95 -3.75 3.04
C ALA A 67 11.12 -2.76 3.27
N THR A 68 10.80 -1.49 3.47
CA THR A 68 11.78 -0.42 3.71
C THR A 68 11.76 0.03 5.17
N TYR A 69 12.85 0.64 5.60
CA TYR A 69 12.98 1.17 6.94
C TYR A 69 12.49 2.61 7.00
N ALA A 70 11.80 2.97 8.08
CA ALA A 70 11.42 4.35 8.30
C ALA A 70 12.65 5.17 8.71
N ILE A 71 12.78 6.36 8.14
CA ILE A 71 13.85 7.30 8.40
C ILE A 71 13.24 8.55 9.02
N GLY A 72 13.99 9.20 9.90
CA GLY A 72 13.65 10.52 10.39
C GLY A 72 14.78 11.14 11.17
N ASN A 73 14.48 12.26 11.80
CA ASN A 73 15.46 13.04 12.55
C ASN A 73 15.00 13.20 14.00
N VAL A 74 15.93 13.04 14.94
CA VAL A 74 15.72 13.34 16.36
C VAL A 74 16.59 14.50 16.78
N GLU A 75 16.02 15.42 17.56
CA GLU A 75 16.76 16.41 18.32
C GLU A 75 17.21 15.77 19.63
N VAL A 76 18.50 15.88 19.89
CA VAL A 76 19.16 15.38 21.09
C VAL A 76 19.70 16.59 21.86
N VAL A 77 19.42 16.62 23.16
CA VAL A 77 19.89 17.63 24.10
C VAL A 77 20.83 16.98 25.11
N GLY A 78 21.99 17.59 25.29
CA GLY A 78 23.06 17.12 26.17
C GLY A 78 24.44 17.12 25.53
N ASP A 79 25.46 16.87 26.35
CA ASP A 79 26.85 16.75 25.91
C ASP A 79 27.18 15.27 25.74
N VAL A 80 26.85 14.73 24.57
CA VAL A 80 26.88 13.29 24.29
C VAL A 80 27.54 13.00 22.95
N VAL A 81 28.25 11.86 22.91
CA VAL A 81 28.74 11.27 21.67
C VAL A 81 27.84 10.10 21.33
N LEU A 82 27.08 10.23 20.25
CA LEU A 82 26.28 9.14 19.71
C LEU A 82 27.12 8.42 18.65
N GLU A 83 27.39 7.14 18.87
CA GLU A 83 28.01 6.28 17.87
C GLU A 83 26.94 5.75 16.91
N GLU A 84 27.37 5.32 15.73
CA GLU A 84 26.51 4.58 14.79
C GLU A 84 25.99 3.30 15.48
N GLY A 85 24.69 3.01 15.31
CA GLY A 85 24.03 1.85 15.90
C GLY A 85 23.53 2.03 17.34
N VAL A 86 23.64 3.22 17.92
CA VAL A 86 22.98 3.54 19.20
C VAL A 86 21.46 3.47 19.05
N ILE A 87 20.79 2.82 20.00
CA ILE A 87 19.34 2.60 19.96
C ILE A 87 18.58 3.66 20.75
N ILE A 88 17.54 4.19 20.14
CA ILE A 88 16.54 5.11 20.71
C ILE A 88 15.17 4.48 20.47
N GLN A 89 14.19 4.69 21.34
CA GLN A 89 12.88 4.04 21.23
C GLN A 89 11.70 4.94 21.59
N THR A 90 10.52 4.53 21.15
CA THR A 90 9.26 5.06 21.66
C THR A 90 8.88 4.43 23.01
N PRO A 91 7.97 5.04 23.78
CA PRO A 91 7.40 4.43 24.98
C PRO A 91 6.71 3.08 24.73
N THR A 92 6.30 2.83 23.49
CA THR A 92 5.69 1.57 23.04
C THR A 92 6.72 0.49 22.68
N GLY A 93 8.01 0.81 22.69
CA GLY A 93 9.12 -0.12 22.42
C GLY A 93 9.51 -0.25 20.94
N ILE A 94 9.09 0.67 20.07
CA ILE A 94 9.55 0.71 18.67
C ILE A 94 10.96 1.31 18.67
N GLN A 95 11.92 0.58 18.12
CA GLN A 95 13.34 0.91 18.20
C GLN A 95 13.88 1.48 16.89
N PHE A 96 14.75 2.48 17.05
CA PHE A 96 15.45 3.19 16.00
C PHE A 96 16.95 3.19 16.31
N GLU A 97 17.77 3.08 15.27
CA GLU A 97 19.23 3.17 15.35
C GLU A 97 19.73 4.48 14.76
N VAL A 98 20.81 5.03 15.34
CA VAL A 98 21.51 6.20 14.83
C VAL A 98 22.34 5.82 13.60
N MET A 99 22.17 6.55 12.50
CA MET A 99 22.82 6.24 11.21
C MET A 99 24.26 6.74 11.08
N GLU A 100 24.64 7.77 11.84
CA GLU A 100 25.98 8.36 11.76
C GLU A 100 26.49 8.73 13.15
N LYS A 101 27.81 8.58 13.36
CA LYS A 101 28.45 9.07 14.57
C LYS A 101 28.32 10.60 14.63
N LYS A 102 27.77 11.11 15.73
CA LYS A 102 27.62 12.56 15.95
C LYS A 102 28.02 12.97 17.35
N VAL A 103 28.87 13.99 17.42
CA VAL A 103 29.25 14.65 18.67
C VAL A 103 28.33 15.83 18.86
N ILE A 104 27.58 15.85 19.96
CA ILE A 104 26.60 16.90 20.27
C ILE A 104 27.10 17.67 21.49
N GLN A 105 27.09 19.00 21.35
CA GLN A 105 27.36 19.96 22.43
C GLN A 105 26.09 20.76 22.65
N GLU A 106 25.49 20.65 23.83
CA GLU A 106 24.17 21.19 24.21
C GLU A 106 22.97 20.67 23.41
N ARG A 107 22.95 20.80 22.07
CA ARG A 107 21.80 20.46 21.22
C ARG A 107 22.23 20.11 19.79
N GLY A 108 21.64 19.07 19.20
CA GLY A 108 21.91 18.68 17.82
C GLY A 108 20.88 17.73 17.23
N THR A 109 20.75 17.74 15.91
CA THR A 109 19.86 16.84 15.16
C THR A 109 20.64 15.64 14.64
N VAL A 110 20.09 14.43 14.80
CA VAL A 110 20.71 13.17 14.38
C VAL A 110 19.74 12.40 13.49
N PRO A 111 20.20 11.89 12.33
CA PRO A 111 19.38 11.03 11.50
C PRO A 111 19.31 9.62 12.10
N ILE A 112 18.10 9.06 12.12
CA ILE A 112 17.78 7.75 12.68
C ILE A 112 17.03 6.88 11.65
N ARG A 113 17.15 5.56 11.82
CA ARG A 113 16.47 4.56 11.00
C ARG A 113 15.78 3.53 11.89
N SER A 114 14.59 3.07 11.52
CA SER A 114 13.91 1.98 12.26
C SER A 114 14.72 0.68 12.16
N ILE A 115 14.75 -0.12 13.24
CA ILE A 115 15.42 -1.43 13.22
C ILE A 115 14.57 -2.45 12.46
N LEU A 116 13.25 -2.40 12.63
CA LEU A 116 12.32 -3.23 11.89
C LEU A 116 11.86 -2.49 10.62
N PRO A 117 11.83 -3.16 9.46
CA PRO A 117 11.26 -2.58 8.26
C PRO A 117 9.72 -2.61 8.33
N GLY A 118 9.07 -1.84 7.46
CA GLY A 118 7.62 -1.75 7.39
C GLY A 118 7.05 -0.49 8.04
N THR A 119 5.73 -0.41 8.03
CA THR A 119 4.95 0.74 8.51
C THR A 119 5.02 0.92 10.03
N ILE A 120 5.45 -0.11 10.76
CA ILE A 120 5.69 -0.06 12.21
C ILE A 120 6.67 1.06 12.57
N GLY A 121 7.64 1.35 11.70
CA GLY A 121 8.63 2.41 11.90
C GLY A 121 8.09 3.83 11.71
N ASN A 122 6.89 4.02 11.15
CA ASN A 122 6.31 5.34 10.89
C ASN A 122 5.60 5.83 12.16
N VAL A 123 6.30 6.63 12.96
CA VAL A 123 5.81 7.15 14.24
C VAL A 123 5.53 8.64 14.13
N PRO A 124 4.48 9.16 14.80
CA PRO A 124 4.20 10.58 14.79
C PRO A 124 5.30 11.38 15.50
N SER A 125 5.26 12.70 15.34
CA SER A 125 6.12 13.62 16.08
C SER A 125 5.99 13.41 17.59
N GLU A 126 7.06 13.71 18.31
CA GLU A 126 7.17 13.71 19.77
C GLU A 126 6.97 12.33 20.44
N GLN A 127 7.16 11.23 19.70
CA GLN A 127 7.03 9.87 20.24
C GLN A 127 8.38 9.22 20.56
N ILE A 128 9.46 9.63 19.93
CA ILE A 128 10.80 9.06 20.12
C ILE A 128 11.47 9.79 21.27
N ILE A 129 11.19 9.36 22.50
CA ILE A 129 11.57 10.07 23.73
C ILE A 129 12.42 9.27 24.71
N ASP A 130 12.60 7.96 24.46
CA ASP A 130 13.24 7.06 25.42
C ASP A 130 14.46 6.36 24.80
N THR A 131 15.36 5.86 25.66
CA THR A 131 16.53 5.07 25.26
C THR A 131 16.60 3.80 26.11
N PRO A 132 16.66 2.60 25.51
CA PRO A 132 16.68 1.34 26.26
C PRO A 132 17.94 1.19 27.12
N LEU A 133 19.04 1.83 26.73
CA LEU A 133 20.29 1.89 27.49
C LEU A 133 20.57 3.35 27.83
N SER A 134 20.91 3.63 29.09
CA SER A 134 21.27 4.98 29.53
C SER A 134 22.55 5.42 28.82
N ILE A 135 22.45 6.52 28.07
CA ILE A 135 23.59 7.10 27.35
C ILE A 135 24.19 8.22 28.21
N PRO A 136 25.48 8.14 28.60
CA PRO A 136 26.10 9.18 29.40
C PRO A 136 26.06 10.55 28.69
N GLY A 137 25.58 11.58 29.38
CA GLY A 137 25.51 12.95 28.85
C GLY A 137 24.24 13.27 28.07
N LEU A 138 23.39 12.28 27.77
CA LEU A 138 22.08 12.50 27.16
C LEU A 138 21.08 13.02 28.21
N GLN A 139 20.46 14.17 27.94
CA GLN A 139 19.40 14.74 28.79
C GLN A 139 18.01 14.42 28.25
N SER A 140 17.79 14.64 26.95
CA SER A 140 16.54 14.33 26.28
C SER A 140 16.75 14.04 24.80
N VAL A 141 15.86 13.24 24.25
CA VAL A 141 15.73 12.99 22.81
C VAL A 141 14.28 13.19 22.41
N ILE A 142 14.03 13.82 21.27
CA ILE A 142 12.68 14.02 20.75
C ILE A 142 12.72 14.14 19.22
N ASN A 143 11.77 13.51 18.53
CA ASN A 143 11.55 13.78 17.11
C ASN A 143 10.54 14.92 16.94
N HIS A 144 10.93 16.01 16.30
CA HIS A 144 9.98 17.11 15.99
C HIS A 144 9.10 16.79 14.79
N GLU A 145 9.63 15.99 13.87
CA GLU A 145 8.92 15.55 12.67
C GLU A 145 8.59 14.05 12.80
N PRO A 146 7.48 13.59 12.18
CA PRO A 146 7.19 12.16 12.10
C PRO A 146 8.28 11.43 11.31
N THR A 147 8.52 10.17 11.63
CA THR A 147 9.33 9.29 10.77
C THR A 147 8.48 8.79 9.61
N ALA A 148 9.10 8.64 8.44
CA ALA A 148 8.41 8.23 7.21
C ALA A 148 9.30 7.30 6.38
N GLY A 149 8.78 6.79 5.26
CA GLY A 149 9.52 5.91 4.36
C GLY A 149 9.54 4.43 4.78
N GLY A 150 8.88 4.06 5.88
CA GLY A 150 8.63 2.66 6.24
C GLY A 150 7.48 2.08 5.43
N TYR A 151 7.79 1.26 4.44
CA TYR A 151 6.82 0.60 3.56
C TYR A 151 6.86 -0.91 3.81
N GLU A 152 5.69 -1.55 3.77
CA GLU A 152 5.60 -3.01 3.85
C GLU A 152 6.18 -3.68 2.60
N GLU A 153 6.48 -4.97 2.72
CA GLU A 153 6.79 -5.80 1.56
C GLU A 153 5.57 -5.87 0.64
N GLU A 154 5.82 -5.85 -0.67
CA GLU A 154 4.77 -5.93 -1.69
C GLU A 154 3.89 -7.19 -1.52
N SER A 155 2.58 -6.98 -1.41
CA SER A 155 1.59 -8.05 -1.27
C SER A 155 1.45 -8.89 -2.56
N ASP A 156 0.82 -10.07 -2.45
CA ASP A 156 0.58 -10.94 -3.62
C ASP A 156 -0.27 -10.25 -4.68
N GLU A 157 -1.27 -9.48 -4.24
CA GLU A 157 -2.17 -8.72 -5.10
C GLU A 157 -1.44 -7.59 -5.83
N GLU A 158 -0.64 -6.79 -5.12
CA GLU A 158 0.16 -5.71 -5.71
C GLU A 158 1.19 -6.26 -6.70
N PHE A 159 1.90 -7.33 -6.33
CA PHE A 159 2.90 -7.95 -7.19
C PHE A 159 2.28 -8.53 -8.47
N TRP A 160 1.10 -9.16 -8.35
CA TRP A 160 0.34 -9.61 -9.51
C TRP A 160 -0.10 -8.45 -10.41
N LEU A 161 -0.61 -7.36 -9.82
CA LEU A 161 -1.03 -6.18 -10.58
C LEU A 161 0.13 -5.55 -11.34
N ARG A 162 1.30 -5.39 -10.70
CA ARG A 162 2.51 -4.87 -11.34
C ARG A 162 2.99 -5.76 -12.48
N TYR A 163 2.90 -7.08 -12.31
CA TYR A 163 3.21 -8.04 -13.38
C TYR A 163 2.21 -7.94 -14.54
N ASP A 164 0.90 -7.93 -14.26
CA ASP A 164 -0.16 -7.84 -15.27
C ASP A 164 -0.06 -6.52 -16.05
N GLU A 165 0.21 -5.41 -15.36
CA GLU A 165 0.44 -4.10 -15.97
C GLU A 165 1.63 -4.13 -16.94
N ARG A 166 2.77 -4.71 -16.55
CA ARG A 166 3.94 -4.85 -17.43
C ARG A 166 3.62 -5.63 -18.71
N ILE A 167 2.81 -6.68 -18.61
CA ILE A 167 2.46 -7.53 -19.75
C ILE A 167 1.47 -6.82 -20.69
N LYS A 168 0.51 -6.07 -20.13
CA LYS A 168 -0.49 -5.32 -20.91
C LYS A 168 0.08 -4.04 -21.52
N ASN A 169 0.98 -3.36 -20.81
CA ASN A 169 1.61 -2.11 -21.20
C ASN A 169 3.11 -2.34 -21.42
N PRO A 170 3.51 -2.92 -22.57
CA PRO A 170 4.89 -3.25 -22.82
C PRO A 170 5.73 -1.97 -22.81
N ALA A 171 6.62 -1.92 -21.83
CA ALA A 171 7.65 -0.93 -21.75
C ALA A 171 8.59 -1.16 -22.95
N THR A 172 8.60 -0.23 -23.92
CA THR A 172 9.56 -0.24 -25.03
C THR A 172 10.20 1.12 -25.29
N SER A 173 11.53 1.12 -25.49
CA SER A 173 12.33 2.25 -26.01
C SER A 173 12.15 3.61 -25.31
N GLY A 174 11.88 3.63 -24.00
CA GLY A 174 11.67 4.88 -23.26
C GLY A 174 10.35 5.57 -23.59
N ASN A 175 9.30 4.79 -23.88
CA ASN A 175 7.93 5.30 -23.96
C ASN A 175 7.38 5.69 -22.57
N LYS A 176 6.20 6.32 -22.52
CA LYS A 176 5.51 6.65 -21.26
C LYS A 176 5.52 5.50 -20.23
N ALA A 177 5.16 4.28 -20.66
CA ALA A 177 5.13 3.10 -19.81
C ALA A 177 6.51 2.69 -19.24
N HIS A 178 7.64 3.01 -19.90
CA HIS A 178 8.98 2.81 -19.32
C HIS A 178 9.16 3.62 -18.05
N TYR A 179 8.81 4.91 -18.09
CA TYR A 179 9.04 5.82 -16.98
C TYR A 179 8.16 5.45 -15.79
N GLU A 180 6.90 5.11 -16.04
CA GLU A 180 5.98 4.63 -15.01
C GLU A 180 6.47 3.32 -14.38
N MET A 181 6.96 2.39 -15.20
CA MET A 181 7.52 1.13 -14.72
C MET A 181 8.78 1.35 -13.89
N TRP A 182 9.71 2.21 -14.34
CA TRP A 182 10.92 2.52 -13.59
C TRP A 182 10.59 3.19 -12.26
N ALA A 183 9.62 4.09 -12.21
CA ALA A 183 9.16 4.67 -10.96
C ALA A 183 8.62 3.60 -10.00
N LYS A 184 7.76 2.70 -10.48
CA LYS A 184 7.18 1.59 -9.70
C LYS A 184 8.18 0.48 -9.31
N GLU A 185 9.43 0.54 -9.78
CA GLU A 185 10.49 -0.36 -9.32
C GLU A 185 11.12 0.11 -8.00
N VAL A 186 10.89 1.36 -7.60
CA VAL A 186 11.39 1.91 -6.34
C VAL A 186 10.45 1.52 -5.19
N PRO A 187 10.94 0.84 -4.15
CA PRO A 187 10.15 0.51 -2.97
C PRO A 187 9.52 1.77 -2.36
N GLY A 188 8.21 1.71 -2.11
CA GLY A 188 7.45 2.84 -1.58
C GLY A 188 6.68 3.64 -2.62
N VAL A 189 6.93 3.47 -3.92
CA VAL A 189 6.07 4.05 -4.98
C VAL A 189 4.84 3.16 -5.17
N GLY A 190 3.65 3.70 -4.88
CA GLY A 190 2.37 3.00 -5.08
C GLY A 190 1.80 3.16 -6.48
N GLY A 191 2.16 4.24 -7.16
CA GLY A 191 1.67 4.60 -8.48
C GLY A 191 2.50 5.69 -9.13
N ALA A 192 2.51 5.71 -10.45
CA ALA A 192 3.24 6.68 -11.23
C ALA A 192 2.51 6.96 -12.55
N GLU A 193 2.52 8.22 -12.97
CA GLU A 193 1.97 8.68 -14.23
C GLU A 193 3.04 9.53 -14.94
N ALA A 194 3.34 9.22 -16.20
CA ALA A 194 4.33 9.96 -16.97
C ALA A 194 3.69 10.91 -18.01
N TYR A 195 4.25 12.10 -18.12
CA TYR A 195 3.84 13.16 -19.04
C TYR A 195 4.99 13.49 -19.99
N GLU A 196 4.72 13.33 -21.28
CA GLU A 196 5.67 13.61 -22.35
C GLU A 196 5.68 15.11 -22.67
N ARG A 197 6.87 15.67 -22.92
CA ARG A 197 7.07 17.05 -23.40
C ARG A 197 6.43 18.13 -22.52
N TRP A 198 6.39 17.88 -21.21
CA TRP A 198 5.72 18.77 -20.26
C TRP A 198 6.33 20.19 -20.25
N ASP A 199 7.65 20.29 -20.45
CA ASP A 199 8.39 21.55 -20.59
C ASP A 199 9.18 21.59 -21.92
N GLY A 200 8.50 21.20 -23.01
CA GLY A 200 9.07 21.22 -24.37
C GLY A 200 9.80 19.94 -24.80
N PRO A 201 10.50 19.97 -25.94
CA PRO A 201 11.10 18.78 -26.53
C PRO A 201 12.20 18.17 -25.65
N GLY A 202 12.16 16.86 -25.47
CA GLY A 202 13.17 16.13 -24.70
C GLY A 202 12.93 16.13 -23.19
N THR A 203 11.79 16.65 -22.70
CA THR A 203 11.43 16.60 -21.28
C THR A 203 10.38 15.53 -20.99
N VAL A 204 10.51 14.88 -19.83
CA VAL A 204 9.54 13.93 -19.30
C VAL A 204 9.30 14.25 -17.83
N LYS A 205 8.04 14.39 -17.44
CA LYS A 205 7.66 14.53 -16.03
C LYS A 205 7.04 13.23 -15.56
N VAL A 206 7.43 12.76 -14.38
CA VAL A 206 6.85 11.60 -13.73
C VAL A 206 6.26 12.05 -12.40
N VAL A 207 4.94 11.91 -12.27
CA VAL A 207 4.23 12.22 -11.03
C VAL A 207 4.06 10.91 -10.26
N ILE A 208 4.47 10.89 -9.00
CA ILE A 208 4.40 9.69 -8.15
C ILE A 208 3.51 9.87 -6.93
N VAL A 209 2.92 8.76 -6.50
CA VAL A 209 2.29 8.59 -5.18
C VAL A 209 3.05 7.55 -4.38
N ASN A 210 3.03 7.68 -3.07
CA ASN A 210 3.56 6.63 -2.21
C ASN A 210 2.65 5.39 -2.17
N ALA A 211 3.10 4.32 -1.51
CA ALA A 211 2.38 3.05 -1.37
C ALA A 211 1.01 3.21 -0.67
N ASN A 212 0.82 4.29 0.10
CA ASN A 212 -0.43 4.61 0.76
C ASN A 212 -1.38 5.46 -0.10
N MET A 213 -1.03 5.70 -1.38
CA MET A 213 -1.72 6.59 -2.33
C MET A 213 -1.83 8.04 -1.83
N ARG A 214 -0.80 8.51 -1.14
CA ARG A 214 -0.63 9.89 -0.66
C ARG A 214 0.54 10.58 -1.38
N ALA A 215 0.75 11.86 -1.07
CA ALA A 215 1.97 12.53 -1.48
C ALA A 215 3.19 11.77 -0.95
N ALA A 216 4.15 11.58 -1.87
CA ALA A 216 5.45 11.00 -1.63
C ALA A 216 6.36 12.01 -0.93
N GLU A 217 7.15 11.52 0.01
CA GLU A 217 8.16 12.31 0.70
C GLU A 217 9.31 12.68 -0.25
N SER A 218 10.04 13.76 0.08
CA SER A 218 11.15 14.25 -0.75
C SER A 218 12.23 13.19 -1.00
N GLU A 219 12.48 12.32 -0.02
CA GLU A 219 13.44 11.22 -0.13
C GLU A 219 12.97 10.15 -1.15
N LEU A 220 11.68 9.82 -1.16
CA LEU A 220 11.10 8.91 -2.14
C LEU A 220 11.15 9.52 -3.55
N VAL A 221 10.87 10.82 -3.67
CA VAL A 221 11.00 11.56 -4.94
C VAL A 221 12.44 11.52 -5.45
N ASN A 222 13.42 11.78 -4.58
CA ASN A 222 14.84 11.79 -4.96
C ASN A 222 15.34 10.39 -5.35
N SER A 223 15.04 9.36 -4.56
CA SER A 223 15.41 7.97 -4.88
C SER A 223 14.79 7.51 -6.21
N THR A 224 13.56 7.93 -6.49
CA THR A 224 12.88 7.65 -7.76
C THR A 224 13.54 8.37 -8.93
N TYR A 225 13.89 9.65 -8.75
CA TYR A 225 14.63 10.42 -9.72
C TYR A 225 15.97 9.75 -10.07
N GLU A 226 16.79 9.42 -9.06
CA GLU A 226 18.09 8.77 -9.26
C GLU A 226 17.98 7.43 -10.01
N HIS A 227 16.96 6.63 -9.66
CA HIS A 227 16.72 5.35 -10.32
C HIS A 227 16.37 5.53 -11.80
N ILE A 228 15.45 6.45 -12.12
CA ILE A 228 15.06 6.74 -13.51
C ILE A 228 16.25 7.35 -14.28
N GLU A 229 16.99 8.26 -13.65
CA GLU A 229 18.17 8.91 -14.22
C GLU A 229 19.23 7.89 -14.65
N SER A 230 19.40 6.81 -13.89
CA SER A 230 20.34 5.72 -14.23
C SER A 230 19.94 4.89 -15.46
N LYS A 231 18.66 4.95 -15.89
CA LYS A 231 18.09 4.09 -16.94
C LYS A 231 17.60 4.84 -18.16
N ARG A 232 17.30 6.12 -18.03
CA ARG A 232 16.66 6.92 -19.09
C ARG A 232 17.53 6.95 -20.36
N PRO A 233 16.91 7.16 -21.54
CA PRO A 233 17.65 7.42 -22.76
C PRO A 233 18.52 8.68 -22.67
N ILE A 234 19.59 8.69 -23.47
CA ILE A 234 20.47 9.85 -23.62
C ILE A 234 19.67 11.03 -24.20
N CYS A 235 19.99 12.25 -23.78
CA CYS A 235 19.35 13.50 -24.23
C CYS A 235 17.87 13.68 -23.83
N VAL A 236 17.39 12.97 -22.80
CA VAL A 236 16.09 13.24 -22.17
C VAL A 236 16.31 13.89 -20.80
N GLU A 237 15.58 14.94 -20.46
CA GLU A 237 15.55 15.51 -19.11
C GLU A 237 14.33 14.98 -18.38
N VAL A 238 14.54 14.41 -17.19
CA VAL A 238 13.47 13.84 -16.37
C VAL A 238 13.23 14.73 -15.17
N THR A 239 11.96 14.91 -14.83
CA THR A 239 11.56 15.58 -13.59
C THR A 239 10.62 14.63 -12.84
N VAL A 240 10.96 14.29 -11.60
CA VAL A 240 10.07 13.52 -10.74
C VAL A 240 9.46 14.47 -9.73
N VAL A 241 8.15 14.44 -9.60
CA VAL A 241 7.41 15.24 -8.61
C VAL A 241 6.44 14.36 -7.86
N SER A 242 6.14 14.74 -6.63
CA SER A 242 5.02 14.15 -5.93
C SER A 242 3.71 14.78 -6.40
N VAL A 243 2.64 13.99 -6.36
CA VAL A 243 1.27 14.45 -6.57
C VAL A 243 0.84 15.51 -5.54
N ALA A 244 -0.07 16.39 -5.94
CA ALA A 244 -0.70 17.33 -5.03
C ALA A 244 -1.87 16.68 -4.28
N GLU A 245 -1.94 16.85 -2.97
CA GLU A 245 -3.06 16.36 -2.18
C GLU A 245 -4.22 17.37 -2.20
N LYS A 246 -5.39 16.90 -2.62
CA LYS A 246 -6.64 17.66 -2.56
C LYS A 246 -7.47 17.18 -1.39
N THR A 247 -7.64 18.03 -0.38
CA THR A 247 -8.44 17.70 0.80
C THR A 247 -9.92 17.63 0.46
N ILE A 248 -10.55 16.53 0.85
CA ILE A 248 -11.98 16.28 0.72
C ILE A 248 -12.61 16.25 2.11
N ASP A 249 -13.33 17.31 2.45
CA ASP A 249 -14.15 17.44 3.63
C ASP A 249 -15.53 16.83 3.38
N VAL A 250 -16.02 16.04 4.34
CA VAL A 250 -17.32 15.36 4.26
C VAL A 250 -18.15 15.69 5.50
N ASN A 251 -19.31 16.29 5.27
CA ASN A 251 -20.26 16.67 6.32
C ASN A 251 -21.59 15.98 6.05
N ALA A 252 -22.20 15.31 7.04
CA ALA A 252 -23.51 14.70 6.87
C ALA A 252 -24.26 14.53 8.19
N ASN A 253 -25.58 14.51 8.12
CA ASN A 253 -26.45 14.10 9.22
C ASN A 253 -26.76 12.60 9.07
N VAL A 254 -26.56 11.79 10.11
CA VAL A 254 -26.70 10.33 10.07
C VAL A 254 -27.71 9.84 11.08
N ASN A 255 -28.62 8.99 10.64
CA ASN A 255 -29.52 8.27 11.51
C ASN A 255 -28.88 6.95 11.94
N ILE A 256 -28.54 6.82 13.22
CA ILE A 256 -27.75 5.69 13.73
C ILE A 256 -28.66 4.58 14.28
N ALA A 257 -28.34 3.34 13.92
CA ALA A 257 -29.00 2.16 14.46
C ALA A 257 -28.75 1.98 15.96
N LYS A 258 -29.75 1.48 16.69
CA LYS A 258 -29.63 1.20 18.14
C LYS A 258 -28.45 0.26 18.42
N GLY A 259 -27.60 0.65 19.37
CA GLY A 259 -26.43 -0.13 19.79
C GLY A 259 -25.10 0.28 19.15
N PHE A 260 -25.10 1.26 18.24
CA PHE A 260 -23.88 1.84 17.66
C PHE A 260 -23.61 3.23 18.24
N SER A 261 -22.32 3.56 18.40
CA SER A 261 -21.85 4.90 18.77
C SER A 261 -21.49 5.72 17.53
N LEU A 262 -21.76 7.03 17.54
CA LEU A 262 -21.35 7.96 16.48
C LEU A 262 -19.85 7.86 16.16
N GLN A 263 -18.98 7.83 17.18
CA GLN A 263 -17.53 7.72 16.98
C GLN A 263 -17.15 6.44 16.22
N GLY A 264 -17.66 5.28 16.64
CA GLY A 264 -17.40 4.02 15.94
C GLY A 264 -17.98 3.96 14.51
N VAL A 265 -19.08 4.67 14.20
CA VAL A 265 -19.57 4.80 12.82
C VAL A 265 -18.62 5.67 12.01
N ARG A 266 -18.20 6.81 12.56
CA ARG A 266 -17.22 7.71 11.95
C ARG A 266 -15.90 7.00 11.61
N ASP A 267 -15.34 6.25 12.55
CA ASP A 267 -14.05 5.57 12.35
C ASP A 267 -14.15 4.52 11.21
N ARG A 268 -15.25 3.77 11.15
CA ARG A 268 -15.50 2.82 10.04
C ARG A 268 -15.68 3.53 8.72
N PHE A 269 -16.44 4.61 8.70
CA PHE A 269 -16.68 5.42 7.50
C PHE A 269 -15.38 6.03 6.97
N VAL A 270 -14.53 6.58 7.85
CA VAL A 270 -13.19 7.08 7.51
C VAL A 270 -12.34 5.97 6.90
N GLY A 271 -12.37 4.76 7.47
CA GLY A 271 -11.68 3.59 6.89
C GLY A 271 -12.15 3.28 5.47
N SER A 272 -13.46 3.23 5.23
CA SER A 272 -14.03 2.97 3.91
C SER A 272 -13.79 4.09 2.90
N LEU A 273 -13.78 5.35 3.34
CA LEU A 273 -13.43 6.49 2.48
C LEU A 273 -11.96 6.47 2.05
N ASN A 274 -11.06 6.16 2.97
CA ASN A 274 -9.64 6.03 2.63
C ASN A 274 -9.42 4.94 1.57
N GLU A 275 -10.12 3.81 1.68
CA GLU A 275 -10.04 2.74 0.68
C GLU A 275 -10.60 3.17 -0.68
N TYR A 276 -11.71 3.89 -0.69
CA TYR A 276 -12.27 4.47 -1.91
C TYR A 276 -11.32 5.47 -2.56
N PHE A 277 -10.69 6.36 -1.79
CA PHE A 277 -9.72 7.33 -2.32
C PHE A 277 -8.47 6.66 -2.90
N LYS A 278 -7.99 5.58 -2.26
CA LYS A 278 -6.92 4.75 -2.83
C LYS A 278 -7.32 4.11 -4.17
N GLU A 279 -8.57 3.67 -4.29
CA GLU A 279 -9.05 3.01 -5.51
C GLU A 279 -9.06 3.97 -6.72
N ILE A 280 -9.49 5.22 -6.52
CA ILE A 280 -9.69 6.21 -7.59
C ILE A 280 -8.44 7.01 -7.96
N ALA A 281 -7.41 7.02 -7.10
CA ALA A 281 -6.17 7.76 -7.35
C ALA A 281 -5.54 7.34 -8.71
N PHE A 282 -5.25 8.35 -9.55
CA PHE A 282 -4.80 8.22 -10.96
C PHE A 282 -5.75 7.46 -11.92
N LYS A 283 -6.97 7.13 -11.52
CA LYS A 283 -7.96 6.43 -12.38
C LYS A 283 -9.16 7.29 -12.72
N GLU A 284 -9.63 8.10 -11.78
CA GLU A 284 -10.78 8.98 -11.97
C GLU A 284 -10.36 10.45 -11.89
N VAL A 285 -11.04 11.29 -12.66
CA VAL A 285 -10.80 12.76 -12.72
C VAL A 285 -11.75 13.54 -11.80
N TYR A 286 -12.48 12.87 -10.91
CA TYR A 286 -13.35 13.48 -9.93
C TYR A 286 -13.66 12.53 -8.76
N VAL A 287 -14.04 13.11 -7.63
CA VAL A 287 -14.61 12.38 -6.49
C VAL A 287 -16.13 12.41 -6.61
N SER A 288 -16.75 11.24 -6.66
CA SER A 288 -18.20 11.10 -6.84
C SER A 288 -18.96 11.32 -5.53
N TYR A 289 -19.81 12.35 -5.51
CA TYR A 289 -20.74 12.63 -4.41
C TYR A 289 -21.64 11.43 -4.11
N ALA A 290 -22.19 10.82 -5.15
CA ALA A 290 -23.09 9.68 -5.02
C ALA A 290 -22.38 8.44 -4.46
N LYS A 291 -21.10 8.25 -4.80
CA LYS A 291 -20.31 7.13 -4.29
C LYS A 291 -20.00 7.31 -2.80
N ILE A 292 -19.64 8.52 -2.36
CA ILE A 292 -19.47 8.85 -0.94
C ILE A 292 -20.77 8.57 -0.16
N GLY A 293 -21.91 9.02 -0.69
CA GLY A 293 -23.21 8.72 -0.08
C GLY A 293 -23.51 7.22 0.02
N SER A 294 -23.22 6.46 -1.05
CA SER A 294 -23.36 4.99 -1.03
C SER A 294 -22.44 4.32 -0.01
N ILE A 295 -21.22 4.83 0.19
CA ILE A 295 -20.28 4.30 1.20
C ILE A 295 -20.81 4.59 2.61
N LEU A 296 -21.35 5.78 2.83
CA LEU A 296 -21.94 6.17 4.11
C LEU A 296 -23.13 5.26 4.45
N LEU A 297 -24.02 5.03 3.49
CA LEU A 297 -25.18 4.14 3.62
C LEU A 297 -24.77 2.67 3.84
N ALA A 298 -23.67 2.22 3.22
CA ALA A 298 -23.13 0.87 3.41
C ALA A 298 -22.39 0.69 4.74
N THR A 299 -22.08 1.78 5.45
CA THR A 299 -21.34 1.73 6.71
C THR A 299 -22.21 1.10 7.80
N GLN A 300 -21.69 0.08 8.46
CA GLN A 300 -22.41 -0.63 9.51
C GLN A 300 -22.78 0.31 10.66
N GLY A 301 -24.08 0.38 10.95
CA GLY A 301 -24.64 1.23 12.02
C GLY A 301 -25.35 2.47 11.50
N VAL A 302 -25.27 2.79 10.20
CA VAL A 302 -26.06 3.84 9.55
C VAL A 302 -27.37 3.23 9.04
N LEU A 303 -28.51 3.83 9.42
CA LEU A 303 -29.82 3.49 8.86
C LEU A 303 -30.10 4.34 7.61
N ASP A 304 -29.80 5.63 7.70
CA ASP A 304 -29.98 6.59 6.62
C ASP A 304 -29.12 7.84 6.88
N TYR A 305 -29.01 8.73 5.89
CA TYR A 305 -28.34 10.02 6.05
C TYR A 305 -29.09 11.16 5.34
N THR A 306 -28.92 12.39 5.82
CA THR A 306 -29.39 13.61 5.16
C THR A 306 -28.27 14.66 5.09
N ASP A 307 -28.46 15.68 4.25
CA ASP A 307 -27.56 16.84 4.17
C ASP A 307 -26.08 16.50 3.99
N LEU A 308 -25.77 15.48 3.18
CA LEU A 308 -24.41 15.17 2.79
C LEU A 308 -23.84 16.33 1.96
N HIS A 309 -22.71 16.88 2.37
CA HIS A 309 -21.95 17.88 1.64
C HIS A 309 -20.49 17.41 1.51
N VAL A 310 -19.95 17.55 0.31
CA VAL A 310 -18.55 17.25 -0.01
C VAL A 310 -17.89 18.58 -0.41
N ASN A 311 -16.87 19.01 0.34
CA ASN A 311 -16.29 20.35 0.26
C ASN A 311 -17.35 21.46 0.31
N GLY A 312 -18.38 21.29 1.14
CA GLY A 312 -19.48 22.25 1.31
C GLY A 312 -20.54 22.24 0.19
N SER A 313 -20.48 21.29 -0.76
CA SER A 313 -21.42 21.21 -1.88
C SER A 313 -22.06 19.82 -2.03
N MET A 314 -23.27 19.75 -2.60
CA MET A 314 -23.92 18.48 -2.99
C MET A 314 -23.55 18.09 -4.43
N ALA A 315 -22.27 18.12 -4.77
CA ALA A 315 -21.77 17.91 -6.11
C ALA A 315 -20.45 17.13 -6.12
N ASN A 316 -20.10 16.58 -7.29
CA ASN A 316 -18.82 15.93 -7.48
C ASN A 316 -17.68 16.96 -7.37
N VAL A 317 -16.56 16.55 -6.79
CA VAL A 317 -15.37 17.38 -6.69
C VAL A 317 -14.41 17.01 -7.83
N PRO A 318 -14.11 17.92 -8.78
CA PRO A 318 -13.16 17.60 -9.84
C PRO A 318 -11.74 17.45 -9.29
N LEU A 319 -10.96 16.55 -9.89
CA LEU A 319 -9.52 16.36 -9.65
C LEU A 319 -8.77 16.76 -10.91
N THR A 320 -7.62 17.39 -10.76
CA THR A 320 -6.68 17.52 -11.88
C THR A 320 -5.88 16.24 -12.08
N ASP A 321 -5.22 16.10 -13.23
CA ASP A 321 -4.39 14.91 -13.53
C ASP A 321 -3.22 14.72 -12.55
N GLU A 322 -2.85 15.78 -11.81
CA GLU A 322 -1.74 15.79 -10.83
C GLU A 322 -2.25 15.94 -9.38
N GLU A 323 -3.53 15.64 -9.14
CA GLU A 323 -4.14 15.68 -7.81
C GLU A 323 -4.64 14.30 -7.37
N VAL A 324 -4.43 13.97 -6.09
CA VAL A 324 -5.11 12.84 -5.44
C VAL A 324 -6.02 13.33 -4.32
N PRO A 325 -7.19 12.70 -4.13
CA PRO A 325 -8.07 13.04 -3.03
C PRO A 325 -7.50 12.48 -1.73
N VAL A 326 -7.41 13.33 -0.72
CA VAL A 326 -7.10 12.92 0.65
C VAL A 326 -8.23 13.29 1.57
N LEU A 327 -8.46 12.46 2.58
CA LEU A 327 -9.49 12.70 3.57
C LEU A 327 -9.12 13.92 4.42
N GLY A 328 -9.98 14.94 4.39
CA GLY A 328 -9.91 16.10 5.25
C GLY A 328 -10.68 15.86 6.56
N SER A 329 -11.57 16.79 6.89
CA SER A 329 -12.46 16.68 8.03
C SER A 329 -13.70 15.84 7.70
N VAL A 330 -14.06 14.95 8.63
CA VAL A 330 -15.32 14.19 8.57
C VAL A 330 -16.17 14.58 9.76
N LEU A 331 -17.27 15.27 9.49
CA LEU A 331 -18.23 15.74 10.48
C LEU A 331 -19.56 15.02 10.28
N LEU A 332 -19.89 14.15 11.22
CA LEU A 332 -21.16 13.42 11.26
C LEU A 332 -21.96 13.91 12.46
N GLU A 333 -23.19 14.34 12.22
CA GLU A 333 -24.15 14.76 13.26
C GLU A 333 -25.36 13.80 13.28
N VAL A 334 -26.11 13.74 14.38
CA VAL A 334 -27.26 12.82 14.57
C VAL A 334 -28.54 13.59 14.80
#